data_AF-A0A2H0QHG7-F1
#
_entry.id   AF-A0A2H0QHG7-F1
#
_cell.length_a   1.000
_cell.length_b   1.000
_cell.length_c   1.000
_cell.angle_alpha   90.00
_cell.angle_beta   90.00
_cell.angle_gamma   90.00
#
_symmetry.space_group_name_H-M   'P 1'
#
loop_
_entity.id
_entity.type
_entity.pdbx_description
1 polymer ?
#
loop_
_entity_poly.entity_id
_entity_poly.type
_entity_poly.pdbx_seq_one_letter_code
_entity_poly.pdbx_strand_id
1 'polypeptide(L)'
;MEAQNLRRSQKKVITKEVTALKKMREMRGLSRKNAAPLVGVTFKLIEQLENGRVELTKQKIAQYCLAYGFTQNQYRDICEGKIGKVQKEICKVRTKVIEQNDLRRSYKKIITKEAKVLQVLRRLKNLTQYDASLLCDYSRTAIGHIENGRIEIPNSRIKHIVESYGFSMDDFNHHMKSEKFVTDIQDDCIKIIKGLGEEKLKAVYPLLSTFKN
;
A
#
# COMPACT_ATOMS: atom_id res chain seq x y z
N MET A 1 -62.63 -21.76 0.07
CA MET A 1 -61.35 -21.25 -0.45
C MET A 1 -60.23 -21.93 0.33
N GLU A 2 -59.74 -23.05 -0.19
CA GLU A 2 -58.64 -23.79 0.43
C GLU A 2 -57.33 -23.04 0.23
N ALA A 3 -56.66 -22.70 1.33
CA ALA A 3 -55.32 -22.12 1.28
C ALA A 3 -54.35 -23.20 0.76
N GLN A 4 -53.87 -23.01 -0.47
CA GLN A 4 -52.83 -23.85 -1.06
C GLN A 4 -51.60 -23.89 -0.14
N ASN A 5 -51.30 -25.09 0.37
CA ASN A 5 -50.18 -25.36 1.26
C ASN A 5 -48.90 -25.40 0.42
N LEU A 6 -48.27 -24.24 0.17
CA LEU A 6 -47.00 -24.18 -0.57
C LEU A 6 -45.95 -25.04 0.13
N ARG A 7 -45.27 -25.93 -0.62
CA ARG A 7 -44.14 -26.71 -0.12
C ARG A 7 -43.12 -25.74 0.52
N ARG A 8 -42.65 -26.02 1.74
CA ARG A 8 -41.69 -25.18 2.51
C ARG A 8 -40.47 -24.72 1.69
N SER A 9 -40.07 -25.46 0.65
CA SER A 9 -38.99 -25.11 -0.28
C SER A 9 -39.24 -23.86 -1.14
N GLN A 10 -40.47 -23.35 -1.21
CA GLN A 10 -40.85 -22.18 -2.01
C GLN A 10 -40.86 -20.86 -1.20
N LYS A 11 -40.84 -20.92 0.14
CA LYS A 11 -40.82 -19.73 1.00
C LYS A 11 -39.38 -19.30 1.29
N LYS A 12 -38.97 -18.15 0.76
CA LYS A 12 -37.63 -17.58 0.96
C LYS A 12 -37.62 -16.70 2.21
N VAL A 13 -36.97 -17.13 3.27
CA VAL A 13 -36.82 -16.33 4.51
C VAL A 13 -35.33 -16.20 4.83
N ILE A 14 -34.76 -15.02 4.55
CA ILE A 14 -33.37 -14.73 4.89
C ILE A 14 -33.34 -14.17 6.32
N THR A 15 -32.86 -14.97 7.26
CA THR A 15 -32.64 -14.54 8.65
C THR A 15 -31.21 -14.01 8.83
N LYS A 16 -30.97 -13.29 9.94
CA LYS A 16 -29.62 -12.83 10.33
C LYS A 16 -28.64 -14.00 10.48
N GLU A 17 -29.14 -15.14 10.98
CA GLU A 17 -28.38 -16.38 11.17
C GLU A 17 -27.89 -16.98 9.84
N VAL A 18 -28.77 -17.06 8.83
CA VAL A 18 -28.42 -17.50 7.47
C VAL A 18 -27.32 -16.61 6.89
N THR A 19 -27.46 -15.29 7.07
CA THR A 19 -26.51 -14.30 6.58
C THR A 19 -25.16 -14.43 7.29
N ALA A 20 -25.17 -14.69 8.59
CA ALA A 20 -23.95 -14.92 9.38
C ALA A 20 -23.18 -16.16 8.91
N LEU A 21 -23.87 -17.29 8.66
CA LEU A 21 -23.22 -18.50 8.16
C LEU A 21 -22.59 -18.31 6.78
N LYS A 22 -23.26 -17.57 5.89
CA LYS A 22 -22.67 -17.17 4.59
C LYS A 22 -21.40 -16.34 4.80
N LYS A 23 -21.43 -15.37 5.73
CA LYS A 23 -20.28 -14.53 6.05
C LYS A 23 -19.12 -15.31 6.66
N MET A 24 -19.39 -16.30 7.50
CA MET A 24 -18.36 -17.20 8.04
C MET A 24 -17.63 -17.97 6.94
N ARG A 25 -18.38 -18.52 5.98
CA ARG A 25 -17.80 -19.21 4.81
C ARG A 25 -16.93 -18.27 3.98
N GLU A 26 -17.43 -17.06 3.69
CA GLU A 26 -16.70 -16.02 2.95
C GLU A 26 -15.42 -15.59 3.67
N MET A 27 -15.46 -15.39 4.99
CA MET A 27 -14.27 -15.02 5.78
C MET A 27 -13.18 -16.09 5.79
N ARG A 28 -13.54 -17.36 5.62
CA ARG A 28 -12.59 -18.46 5.44
C ARG A 28 -12.15 -18.67 3.99
N GLY A 29 -12.64 -17.86 3.05
CA GLY A 29 -12.33 -17.98 1.62
C GLY A 29 -12.85 -19.27 0.98
N LEU A 30 -13.84 -19.93 1.58
CA LEU A 30 -14.33 -21.23 1.13
C LEU A 30 -15.40 -21.06 0.06
N SER A 31 -15.29 -21.81 -1.05
CA SER A 31 -16.40 -21.99 -1.99
C SER A 31 -17.47 -22.89 -1.38
N ARG A 32 -18.72 -22.85 -1.88
CA ARG A 32 -19.79 -23.76 -1.42
C ARG A 32 -19.43 -25.24 -1.62
N LYS A 33 -18.70 -25.55 -2.71
CA LYS A 33 -18.21 -26.90 -3.01
C LYS A 33 -17.14 -27.35 -2.01
N ASN A 34 -16.30 -26.43 -1.54
CA ASN A 34 -15.24 -26.73 -0.57
C ASN A 34 -15.78 -26.75 0.87
N ALA A 35 -16.85 -26.00 1.16
CA ALA A 35 -17.52 -26.00 2.46
C ALA A 35 -18.37 -27.25 2.70
N ALA A 36 -18.96 -27.81 1.64
CA ALA A 36 -19.77 -29.03 1.66
C ALA A 36 -19.09 -30.23 2.38
N PRO A 37 -17.88 -30.66 1.99
CA PRO A 37 -17.19 -31.76 2.65
C PRO A 37 -16.78 -31.44 4.10
N LEU A 38 -16.46 -30.18 4.42
CA LEU A 38 -16.08 -29.78 5.78
C LEU A 38 -17.23 -29.90 6.79
N VAL A 39 -18.46 -29.64 6.33
CA VAL A 39 -19.66 -29.71 7.17
C VAL A 39 -20.30 -31.11 7.11
N GLY A 40 -19.98 -31.92 6.09
CA GLY A 40 -20.59 -33.22 5.85
C GLY A 40 -21.96 -33.15 5.15
N VAL A 41 -22.15 -32.16 4.27
CA VAL A 41 -23.41 -31.93 3.56
C VAL A 41 -23.20 -31.70 2.07
N THR A 42 -24.23 -31.88 1.26
CA THR A 42 -24.17 -31.58 -0.18
C THR A 42 -24.08 -30.07 -0.44
N PHE A 43 -23.31 -29.66 -1.45
CA PHE A 43 -23.18 -28.24 -1.85
C PHE A 43 -24.55 -27.56 -2.08
N LYS A 44 -25.52 -28.31 -2.62
CA LYS A 44 -26.88 -27.85 -2.90
C LYS A 44 -27.65 -27.51 -1.62
N LEU A 45 -27.36 -28.23 -0.52
CA LEU A 45 -27.95 -27.94 0.78
C LEU A 45 -27.40 -26.64 1.37
N ILE A 46 -26.09 -26.38 1.23
CA ILE A 46 -25.48 -25.09 1.63
C ILE A 46 -26.08 -23.95 0.83
N GLU A 47 -26.25 -24.12 -0.49
CA GLU A 47 -26.87 -23.11 -1.34
C GLU A 47 -28.32 -22.81 -0.95
N GLN A 48 -29.13 -23.85 -0.70
CA GLN A 48 -30.51 -23.69 -0.25
C GLN A 48 -30.58 -23.02 1.13
N LEU A 49 -29.65 -23.34 2.03
CA LEU A 49 -29.53 -22.73 3.35
C LEU A 49 -29.16 -21.25 3.24
N GLU A 50 -28.13 -20.88 2.48
CA GLU A 50 -27.73 -19.47 2.26
C GLU A 50 -28.82 -18.64 1.59
N ASN A 51 -29.66 -19.28 0.78
CA ASN A 51 -30.79 -18.66 0.13
C ASN A 51 -32.04 -18.57 1.03
N GLY A 52 -31.99 -19.08 2.26
CA GLY A 52 -33.10 -19.03 3.22
C GLY A 52 -34.27 -19.97 2.87
N ARG A 53 -34.00 -21.07 2.15
CA ARG A 53 -34.98 -22.09 1.77
C ARG A 53 -34.96 -23.32 2.67
N VAL A 54 -34.09 -23.33 3.68
CA VAL A 54 -33.91 -24.43 4.65
C VAL A 54 -33.94 -23.84 6.05
N GLU A 55 -34.68 -24.50 6.93
CA GLU A 55 -34.78 -24.12 8.33
C GLU A 55 -33.48 -24.47 9.08
N LEU A 56 -32.98 -23.49 9.84
CA LEU A 56 -31.77 -23.60 10.64
C LEU A 56 -32.13 -23.95 12.08
N THR A 57 -31.77 -25.16 12.48
CA THR A 57 -31.83 -25.58 13.88
C THR A 57 -30.55 -25.14 14.60
N LYS A 58 -30.64 -24.84 15.90
CA LYS A 58 -29.47 -24.51 16.74
C LYS A 58 -28.33 -25.54 16.65
N GLN A 59 -28.67 -26.83 16.53
CA GLN A 59 -27.70 -27.91 16.34
C GLN A 59 -26.91 -27.78 15.03
N LYS A 60 -27.60 -27.44 13.93
CA LYS A 60 -26.94 -27.20 12.64
C LYS A 60 -26.02 -25.99 12.73
N ILE A 61 -26.47 -24.88 13.34
CA ILE A 61 -25.62 -23.70 13.54
C ILE A 61 -24.32 -24.10 14.24
N ALA A 62 -24.39 -24.87 15.33
CA ALA A 62 -23.22 -25.35 16.04
C ALA A 62 -22.30 -26.22 15.17
N GLN A 63 -22.87 -27.11 14.35
CA GLN A 63 -22.12 -27.93 13.39
C GLN A 63 -21.36 -27.07 12.37
N TYR A 64 -22.00 -26.04 11.79
CA TYR A 64 -21.35 -25.13 10.84
C TYR A 64 -20.29 -24.26 11.51
N CYS A 65 -20.53 -23.77 12.74
CA CYS A 65 -19.53 -23.02 13.50
C CYS A 65 -18.27 -23.85 13.73
N LEU A 66 -18.43 -25.10 14.16
CA LEU A 66 -17.31 -26.02 14.38
C LEU A 66 -16.57 -26.35 13.07
N ALA A 67 -17.31 -26.69 12.01
CA ALA A 67 -16.73 -27.02 10.71
C ALA A 67 -15.95 -25.85 10.07
N TYR A 68 -16.38 -24.61 10.28
CA TYR A 68 -15.68 -23.42 9.80
C TYR A 68 -14.60 -22.90 10.79
N GLY A 69 -14.47 -23.54 11.95
CA GLY A 69 -13.49 -23.18 12.98
C GLY A 69 -13.79 -21.85 13.65
N PHE A 70 -15.05 -21.58 14.01
CA PHE A 70 -15.49 -20.40 14.76
C PHE A 70 -16.08 -20.81 16.10
N THR A 71 -15.92 -19.95 17.10
CA THR A 71 -16.59 -20.08 18.39
C THR A 71 -18.02 -19.54 18.35
N GLN A 72 -18.86 -19.96 19.29
CA GLN A 72 -20.23 -19.45 19.40
C GLN A 72 -20.29 -17.94 19.70
N ASN A 73 -19.28 -17.41 20.39
CA ASN A 73 -19.15 -15.98 20.65
C ASN A 73 -18.84 -15.21 19.37
N GLN A 74 -17.96 -15.74 18.51
CA GLN A 74 -17.67 -15.16 17.20
C GLN A 74 -18.89 -15.22 16.27
N TYR A 75 -19.65 -16.32 16.29
CA TYR A 75 -20.92 -16.41 15.57
C TYR A 75 -21.92 -15.32 16.01
N ARG A 76 -22.06 -15.12 17.32
CA ARG A 76 -22.91 -14.05 17.88
C ARG A 76 -22.45 -12.67 17.43
N ASP A 77 -21.15 -12.39 17.51
CA ASP A 77 -20.58 -11.13 17.05
C ASP A 77 -20.85 -10.88 15.55
N ILE A 78 -20.83 -11.93 14.71
CA ILE A 78 -21.20 -11.82 13.28
C ILE A 78 -22.69 -11.54 13.11
N CYS A 79 -23.57 -12.20 13.87
CA CYS A 79 -25.01 -11.96 13.86
C CYS A 79 -25.37 -10.52 14.28
N GLU A 80 -24.60 -9.93 15.20
CA GLU A 80 -24.71 -8.54 15.64
C GLU A 80 -24.09 -7.52 14.68
N GLY A 81 -23.44 -7.99 13.60
CA GLY A 81 -22.81 -7.13 12.59
C GLY A 81 -21.38 -6.69 12.92
N LYS A 82 -20.76 -7.21 13.99
CA LYS A 82 -19.36 -6.93 14.39
C LYS A 82 -18.35 -7.75 13.59
N ILE A 83 -18.56 -7.87 12.27
CA ILE A 83 -17.77 -8.70 11.35
C ILE A 83 -16.28 -8.31 11.37
N GLY A 84 -15.98 -7.01 11.41
CA GLY A 84 -14.60 -6.52 11.43
C GLY A 84 -13.79 -6.92 12.67
N LYS A 85 -14.45 -7.13 13.82
CA LYS A 85 -13.79 -7.63 15.04
C LYS A 85 -13.37 -9.08 14.86
N VAL A 86 -14.30 -9.91 14.41
CA VAL A 86 -14.06 -11.34 14.17
C VAL A 86 -13.03 -11.57 13.07
N GLN A 87 -13.07 -10.77 12.01
CA GLN A 87 -12.09 -10.85 10.92
C GLN A 87 -10.66 -10.52 11.41
N LYS A 88 -10.48 -9.55 12.32
CA LYS A 88 -9.18 -9.24 12.93
C LYS A 88 -8.66 -10.35 13.84
N GLU A 89 -9.54 -11.07 14.52
CA GLU A 89 -9.16 -12.21 15.38
C GLU A 89 -8.71 -13.42 14.55
N ILE A 90 -9.39 -13.69 13.43
CA ILE A 90 -9.11 -14.83 12.54
C ILE A 90 -7.92 -14.56 11.63
N CYS A 91 -7.94 -13.41 10.97
CA CYS A 91 -6.79 -12.90 10.24
C CYS A 91 -5.91 -12.19 11.26
N LYS A 92 -5.08 -12.94 12.01
CA LYS A 92 -3.87 -12.36 12.60
C LYS A 92 -3.07 -11.78 11.44
N VAL A 93 -3.30 -10.50 11.13
CA VAL A 93 -2.48 -9.76 10.20
C VAL A 93 -1.08 -9.98 10.72
N ARG A 94 -0.21 -10.63 9.94
CA ARG A 94 1.21 -10.63 10.26
C ARG A 94 1.57 -9.15 10.32
N THR A 95 1.63 -8.59 11.52
CA THR A 95 2.27 -7.31 11.72
C THR A 95 3.61 -7.50 11.04
N LYS A 96 3.91 -6.70 10.01
CA LYS A 96 5.27 -6.69 9.48
C LYS A 96 6.11 -6.31 10.69
N VAL A 97 6.74 -7.30 11.32
CA VAL A 97 7.82 -7.08 12.25
C VAL A 97 8.91 -6.57 11.33
N ILE A 98 8.89 -5.26 11.11
CA ILE A 98 10.08 -4.56 10.68
C ILE A 98 10.97 -4.74 11.90
N GLU A 99 11.82 -5.77 11.88
CA GLU A 99 12.95 -5.79 12.80
C GLU A 99 13.54 -4.39 12.70
N GLN A 100 13.62 -3.69 13.83
CA GLN A 100 14.43 -2.50 13.96
C GLN A 100 15.88 -2.98 13.82
N ASN A 101 16.25 -3.37 12.61
CA ASN A 101 17.56 -3.86 12.30
C ASN A 101 18.41 -2.62 12.07
N ASP A 102 18.82 -2.03 13.19
CA ASP A 102 19.70 -0.88 13.25
C ASP A 102 21.05 -1.13 12.56
N LEU A 103 21.34 -2.36 12.13
CA LEU A 103 22.54 -2.68 11.37
C LEU A 103 22.35 -2.49 9.86
N ARG A 104 21.14 -2.64 9.32
CA ARG A 104 20.94 -2.63 7.86
C ARG A 104 20.76 -1.21 7.32
N ARG A 105 21.71 -0.79 6.45
CA ARG A 105 21.75 0.55 5.84
C ARG A 105 20.44 1.01 5.21
N SER A 106 19.66 0.12 4.59
CA SER A 106 18.39 0.44 3.94
C SER A 106 17.32 1.04 4.85
N TYR A 107 17.44 0.83 6.17
CA TYR A 107 16.54 1.39 7.18
C TYR A 107 16.99 2.75 7.69
N LYS A 108 18.25 3.14 7.43
CA LYS A 108 18.80 4.44 7.83
C LYS A 108 18.71 5.44 6.68
N LYS A 109 18.24 6.66 6.98
CA LYS A 109 18.26 7.79 6.05
C LYS A 109 19.45 8.71 6.38
N ILE A 110 20.65 8.29 6.00
CA ILE A 110 21.87 9.08 6.19
C ILE A 110 22.28 9.62 4.82
N ILE A 111 21.84 10.83 4.51
CA ILE A 111 22.14 11.48 3.23
C ILE A 111 23.59 11.98 3.26
N THR A 112 24.45 11.34 2.48
CA THR A 112 25.85 11.76 2.32
C THR A 112 25.96 12.90 1.30
N LYS A 113 27.10 13.60 1.27
CA LYS A 113 27.30 14.72 0.34
C LYS A 113 27.35 14.23 -1.11
N GLU A 114 27.88 13.03 -1.37
CA GLU A 114 27.89 12.38 -2.68
C GLU A 114 26.47 12.12 -3.18
N ALA A 115 25.58 11.62 -2.32
CA ALA A 115 24.18 11.40 -2.66
C ALA A 115 23.48 12.72 -3.06
N LYS A 116 23.81 13.83 -2.38
CA LYS A 116 23.32 15.16 -2.75
C LYS A 116 23.89 15.64 -4.09
N VAL A 117 25.18 15.46 -4.33
CA VAL A 117 25.79 15.83 -5.62
C VAL A 117 25.13 15.07 -6.78
N LEU A 118 24.90 13.75 -6.64
CA LEU A 118 24.20 12.97 -7.66
C LEU A 118 22.78 13.48 -7.90
N GLN A 119 22.07 13.87 -6.84
CA GLN A 119 20.75 14.49 -6.95
C GLN A 119 20.80 15.83 -7.68
N VAL A 120 21.82 16.66 -7.42
CA VAL A 120 22.04 17.94 -8.11
C VAL A 120 22.26 17.71 -9.59
N LEU A 121 23.20 16.82 -9.96
CA LEU A 121 23.50 16.51 -11.35
C LEU A 121 22.26 16.01 -12.10
N ARG A 122 21.46 15.13 -11.47
CA ARG A 122 20.19 14.66 -12.05
C ARG A 122 19.24 15.83 -12.31
N ARG A 123 19.08 16.74 -11.34
CA ARG A 123 18.19 17.90 -11.45
C ARG A 123 18.66 18.89 -12.52
N LEU A 124 19.96 19.11 -12.65
CA LEU A 124 20.53 19.97 -13.70
C LEU A 124 20.24 19.43 -15.10
N LYS A 125 20.16 18.10 -15.26
CA LYS A 125 19.72 17.44 -16.50
C LYS A 125 18.19 17.34 -16.65
N ASN A 126 17.43 17.89 -15.73
CA ASN A 126 15.96 17.83 -15.69
C ASN A 126 15.39 16.39 -15.74
N LEU A 127 16.13 15.41 -15.21
CA LEU A 127 15.70 14.01 -15.20
C LEU A 127 14.84 13.72 -13.98
N THR A 128 13.77 12.95 -14.14
CA THR A 128 13.08 12.36 -12.99
C THR A 128 13.91 11.22 -12.40
N GLN A 129 13.61 10.78 -11.16
CA GLN A 129 14.27 9.61 -10.59
C GLN A 129 14.02 8.33 -11.40
N TYR A 130 12.88 8.27 -12.09
CA TYR A 130 12.53 7.15 -12.96
C TYR A 130 13.37 7.18 -14.24
N ASP A 131 13.43 8.33 -14.92
CA ASP A 131 14.23 8.46 -16.14
C ASP A 131 15.71 8.22 -15.87
N ALA A 132 16.22 8.73 -14.74
CA ALA A 132 17.57 8.45 -14.27
C ALA A 132 17.80 6.96 -14.00
N SER A 133 16.81 6.24 -13.48
CA SER A 133 16.94 4.78 -13.28
C SER A 133 17.02 4.02 -14.59
N LEU A 134 16.25 4.43 -15.60
CA LEU A 134 16.32 3.84 -16.94
C LEU A 134 17.67 4.13 -17.61
N LEU A 135 18.16 5.36 -17.50
CA LEU A 135 19.42 5.79 -18.08
C LEU A 135 20.63 5.04 -17.50
N CYS A 136 20.59 4.75 -16.20
CA CYS A 136 21.66 4.04 -15.48
C CYS A 136 21.50 2.51 -15.52
N ASP A 137 20.48 1.97 -16.18
CA ASP A 137 20.08 0.55 -16.16
C ASP A 137 19.87 -0.01 -14.73
N TYR A 138 19.12 0.73 -13.92
CA TYR A 138 18.80 0.37 -12.55
C TYR A 138 17.31 0.11 -12.35
N SER A 139 17.00 -0.58 -11.24
CA SER A 139 15.62 -0.76 -10.83
C SER A 139 14.95 0.59 -10.54
N ARG A 140 13.63 0.65 -10.77
CA ARG A 140 12.80 1.85 -10.64
C ARG A 140 12.99 2.62 -9.33
N THR A 141 13.34 1.95 -8.24
CA THR A 141 13.51 2.55 -6.91
C THR A 141 14.96 2.84 -6.53
N ALA A 142 15.94 2.36 -7.31
CA ALA A 142 17.36 2.42 -6.97
C ALA A 142 17.85 3.87 -6.79
N ILE A 143 17.60 4.75 -7.77
CA ILE A 143 18.01 6.16 -7.71
C ILE A 143 17.37 6.84 -6.49
N GLY A 144 16.09 6.59 -6.23
CA GLY A 144 15.42 7.11 -5.04
C GLY A 144 16.06 6.63 -3.74
N HIS A 145 16.51 5.37 -3.65
CA HIS A 145 17.21 4.87 -2.47
C HIS A 145 18.62 5.45 -2.31
N ILE A 146 19.33 5.66 -3.42
CA ILE A 146 20.66 6.28 -3.47
C ILE A 146 20.58 7.73 -2.99
N GLU A 147 19.71 8.55 -3.59
CA GLU A 147 19.56 9.98 -3.24
C GLU A 147 19.09 10.18 -1.80
N ASN A 148 18.25 9.28 -1.28
CA ASN A 148 17.82 9.32 0.12
C ASN A 148 18.88 8.78 1.11
N GLY A 149 20.05 8.36 0.63
CA GLY A 149 21.13 7.87 1.49
C GLY A 149 20.87 6.51 2.15
N ARG A 150 19.92 5.73 1.59
CA ARG A 150 19.55 4.39 2.10
C ARG A 150 20.46 3.28 1.57
N ILE A 151 21.40 3.62 0.69
CA ILE A 151 22.34 2.69 0.07
C ILE A 151 23.73 3.30 0.18
N GLU A 152 24.73 2.48 0.45
CA GLU A 152 26.14 2.88 0.32
C GLU A 152 26.52 2.95 -1.16
N ILE A 153 27.21 4.03 -1.52
CA ILE A 153 27.51 4.35 -2.91
C ILE A 153 29.03 4.19 -3.10
N PRO A 154 29.51 3.05 -3.61
CA PRO A 154 30.93 2.89 -3.92
C PRO A 154 31.32 3.81 -5.08
N ASN A 155 32.59 4.20 -5.15
CA ASN A 155 33.09 5.11 -6.20
C ASN A 155 32.82 4.63 -7.62
N SER A 156 32.84 3.31 -7.87
CA SER A 156 32.47 2.72 -9.15
C SER A 156 31.02 3.03 -9.54
N ARG A 157 30.11 3.01 -8.58
CA ARG A 157 28.70 3.34 -8.77
C ARG A 157 28.48 4.84 -8.97
N ILE A 158 29.24 5.68 -8.25
CA ILE A 158 29.23 7.15 -8.48
C ILE A 158 29.63 7.43 -9.93
N LYS A 159 30.77 6.88 -10.36
CA LYS A 159 31.29 7.05 -11.72
C LYS A 159 30.27 6.65 -12.78
N HIS A 160 29.68 5.46 -12.65
CA HIS A 160 28.63 4.99 -13.57
C HIS A 160 27.46 5.96 -13.69
N ILE A 161 26.92 6.44 -12.55
CA ILE A 161 25.78 7.36 -12.56
C ILE A 161 26.13 8.70 -13.20
N VAL A 162 27.30 9.25 -12.87
CA VAL A 162 27.79 10.53 -13.41
C VAL A 162 27.97 10.44 -14.92
N GLU A 163 28.60 9.38 -15.41
CA GLU A 163 28.81 9.13 -16.83
C GLU A 163 27.48 8.87 -17.56
N SER A 164 26.56 8.09 -16.96
CA SER A 164 25.22 7.89 -17.51
C SER A 164 24.47 9.21 -17.67
N TYR A 165 24.57 10.13 -16.70
CA TYR A 165 23.96 11.47 -16.80
C TYR A 165 24.64 12.37 -17.84
N GLY A 166 25.76 11.95 -18.43
CA GLY A 166 26.52 12.72 -19.40
C GLY A 166 27.33 13.84 -18.77
N PHE A 167 27.88 13.61 -17.56
CA PHE A 167 28.83 14.47 -16.88
C PHE A 167 30.17 13.77 -16.71
N SER A 168 31.22 14.56 -16.44
CA SER A 168 32.53 14.05 -16.06
C SER A 168 32.66 13.90 -14.54
N MET A 169 33.62 13.09 -14.10
CA MET A 169 33.97 13.02 -12.68
C MET A 169 34.52 14.35 -12.15
N ASP A 170 35.05 15.21 -13.01
CA ASP A 170 35.49 16.55 -12.62
C ASP A 170 34.31 17.46 -12.28
N ASP A 171 33.20 17.37 -13.02
CA ASP A 171 31.95 18.06 -12.69
C ASP A 171 31.41 17.59 -11.34
N PHE A 172 31.46 16.28 -11.08
CA PHE A 172 31.08 15.72 -9.80
C PHE A 172 31.96 16.28 -8.66
N ASN A 173 33.28 16.28 -8.85
CA ASN A 173 34.24 16.79 -7.88
C ASN A 173 34.09 18.31 -7.64
N HIS A 174 33.74 19.07 -8.67
CA HIS A 174 33.44 20.49 -8.56
C HIS A 174 32.27 20.73 -7.60
N HIS A 175 31.15 20.03 -7.80
CA HIS A 175 30.00 20.11 -6.90
C HIS A 175 30.28 19.55 -5.51
N MET A 176 31.18 18.57 -5.39
CA MET A 176 31.60 18.04 -4.10
C MET A 176 32.38 19.06 -3.27
N LYS A 177 33.07 20.01 -3.91
CA LYS A 177 33.77 21.13 -3.25
C LYS A 177 32.84 22.28 -2.89
N SER A 178 31.70 22.42 -3.56
CA SER A 178 30.74 23.50 -3.28
C SER A 178 30.22 23.42 -1.83
N GLU A 179 30.13 24.57 -1.17
CA GLU A 179 29.53 24.69 0.17
C GLU A 179 27.99 24.65 0.12
N LYS A 180 27.41 25.23 -0.93
CA LYS A 180 25.97 25.25 -1.20
C LYS A 180 25.69 24.70 -2.59
N PHE A 181 24.65 23.88 -2.70
CA PHE A 181 24.23 23.34 -3.98
C PHE A 181 23.31 24.31 -4.71
N VAL A 182 23.46 24.43 -6.02
CA VAL A 182 22.63 25.29 -6.88
C VAL A 182 21.14 24.98 -6.71
N THR A 183 20.80 23.69 -6.56
CA THR A 183 19.41 23.26 -6.36
C THR A 183 18.82 23.73 -5.04
N ASP A 184 19.63 23.82 -3.98
CA ASP A 184 19.17 24.31 -2.68
C ASP A 184 18.87 25.81 -2.77
N ILE A 185 19.73 26.56 -3.47
CA ILE A 185 19.52 27.98 -3.75
C ILE A 185 18.22 28.19 -4.55
N GLN A 186 18.00 27.39 -5.60
CA GLN A 186 16.77 27.43 -6.39
C GLN A 186 15.53 27.14 -5.53
N ASP A 187 15.57 26.10 -4.70
CA ASP A 187 14.45 25.72 -3.84
C ASP A 187 14.13 26.84 -2.82
N ASP A 188 15.15 27.48 -2.26
CA ASP A 188 14.98 28.60 -1.34
C ASP A 188 14.44 29.84 -2.03
N CYS A 189 14.92 30.18 -3.23
CA CYS A 189 14.35 31.26 -4.04
C CYS A 189 12.86 31.00 -4.33
N ILE A 190 12.48 29.78 -4.72
CA ILE A 190 11.08 29.42 -4.99
C ILE A 190 10.23 29.55 -3.73
N LYS A 191 10.72 29.12 -2.56
CA LYS A 191 10.00 29.28 -1.29
C LYS A 191 9.79 30.75 -0.95
N ILE A 192 10.82 31.58 -1.11
CA ILE A 192 10.73 33.03 -0.88
C ILE A 192 9.65 33.62 -1.78
N ILE A 193 9.73 33.36 -3.09
CA ILE A 193 8.76 33.88 -4.08
C ILE A 193 7.33 33.46 -3.73
N LYS A 194 7.10 32.19 -3.35
CA LYS A 194 5.78 31.68 -2.95
C LYS A 194 5.23 32.33 -1.67
N GLY A 195 6.10 32.85 -0.81
CA GLY A 195 5.72 33.52 0.44
C GLY A 195 5.56 35.03 0.32
N LEU A 196 5.86 35.64 -0.83
CA LEU A 196 5.71 37.09 -1.03
C LEU A 196 4.24 37.47 -1.19
N GLY A 197 3.84 38.56 -0.53
CA GLY A 197 2.56 39.22 -0.79
C GLY A 197 2.55 39.92 -2.15
N GLU A 198 1.35 40.20 -2.66
CA GLU A 198 1.11 40.71 -4.03
C GLU A 198 1.97 41.96 -4.37
N GLU A 199 2.02 42.95 -3.48
CA GLU A 199 2.78 44.19 -3.70
C GLU A 199 4.29 43.94 -3.83
N LYS A 200 4.85 43.04 -3.02
CA LYS A 200 6.27 42.67 -3.10
C LYS A 200 6.57 41.85 -4.35
N LEU A 201 5.62 41.00 -4.77
CA LEU A 201 5.76 40.20 -5.98
C LEU A 201 5.77 41.10 -7.23
N LYS A 202 4.89 42.11 -7.30
CA LYS A 202 4.89 43.12 -8.37
C LYS A 202 6.20 43.89 -8.46
N ALA A 203 6.87 44.15 -7.34
CA ALA A 203 8.18 44.81 -7.32
C ALA A 203 9.32 43.89 -7.82
N VAL A 204 9.28 42.60 -7.50
CA VAL A 204 10.33 41.63 -7.88
C VAL A 204 10.15 41.10 -9.31
N TYR A 205 8.92 41.06 -9.82
CA TYR A 205 8.61 40.50 -11.14
C TYR A 205 9.39 41.16 -12.31
N PRO A 206 9.54 42.49 -12.39
CA PRO A 206 10.34 43.13 -13.43
C PRO A 206 11.80 42.69 -13.38
N LEU A 207 12.39 42.57 -12.18
CA LEU A 207 13.76 42.11 -12.01
C LEU A 207 13.95 40.66 -12.45
N LEU A 208 13.01 39.77 -12.17
CA LEU A 208 13.10 38.38 -12.65
C LEU A 208 12.87 38.29 -14.17
N SER A 209 12.05 39.19 -14.72
CA SER A 209 11.73 39.22 -16.15
C SER A 209 12.93 39.62 -17.01
N THR A 210 13.89 40.40 -16.49
CA THR A 210 15.12 40.74 -17.23
C THR A 210 16.03 39.54 -17.49
N PHE A 211 15.92 38.48 -16.68
CA PHE A 211 16.71 37.25 -16.83
C PHE A 211 16.04 36.19 -17.72
N LYS A 212 14.87 36.47 -18.31
CA LYS A 212 14.10 35.52 -19.13
C LYS A 212 14.62 35.40 -20.59
N ASN A 213 15.75 36.02 -20.90
CA ASN A 213 16.36 36.03 -22.23
C ASN A 213 16.96 34.68 -22.60
#